data_AF-A0A960VMZ9-F1
#
_entry.id   AF-A0A960VMZ9-F1
#
_cell.length_a   1.000
_cell.length_b   1.000
_cell.length_c   1.000
_cell.angle_alpha   90.00
_cell.angle_beta   90.00
_cell.angle_gamma   90.00
#
_symmetry.space_group_name_H-M   'P 1'
#
loop_
_entity.id
_entity.type
_entity.pdbx_description
1 polymer ?
#
loop_
_entity_poly.entity_id
_entity_poly.type
_entity_poly.pdbx_seq_one_letter_code
_entity_poly.pdbx_strand_id
1 'polypeptide(L)'
;VLAGKLLRVANTPMFRPRQPYTSLEQAIVRLGTKTVQELVAGIATMGLFADVGGIGERIRDHSAGVAAIARVLGTEWRFRGVGRAFLAGLMHDLGKLLILQTGELDYSTLSPAQLETPDEVHLCERVTLGFDHAVLGAHVLSLWNLPPDLTRIVAWHHQPGRAYEAGG
;
A
#
# COMPACT_ATOMS: atom_id res chain seq x y z
N VAL A 1 19.16 -6.66 3.66
CA VAL A 1 17.75 -7.14 3.68
C VAL A 1 16.85 -6.38 2.68
N LEU A 2 16.77 -5.05 2.74
CA LEU A 2 15.89 -4.24 1.87
C LEU A 2 16.22 -4.37 0.37
N ALA A 3 17.51 -4.34 0.01
CA ALA A 3 18.01 -4.57 -1.35
C ALA A 3 17.51 -5.90 -1.95
N GLY A 4 17.54 -6.98 -1.17
CA GLY A 4 17.06 -8.29 -1.60
C GLY A 4 15.54 -8.37 -1.73
N LYS A 5 14.78 -7.69 -0.86
CA LYS A 5 13.32 -7.57 -0.98
C LYS A 5 12.93 -6.76 -2.22
N LEU A 6 13.60 -5.65 -2.48
CA LEU A 6 13.43 -4.86 -3.70
C LEU A 6 13.73 -5.69 -4.94
N LEU A 7 14.87 -6.39 -4.98
CA LEU A 7 15.26 -7.22 -6.13
C LEU A 7 14.26 -8.37 -6.36
N ARG A 8 13.72 -8.95 -5.29
CA ARG A 8 12.65 -9.97 -5.37
C ARG A 8 11.37 -9.39 -5.98
N VAL A 9 10.92 -8.22 -5.50
CA VAL A 9 9.73 -7.54 -6.03
C VAL A 9 9.96 -7.13 -7.49
N ALA A 10 11.10 -6.54 -7.82
CA ALA A 10 11.49 -6.15 -9.17
C ALA A 10 11.53 -7.33 -10.16
N ASN A 11 11.77 -8.55 -9.66
CA ASN A 11 11.78 -9.78 -10.47
C ASN A 11 10.42 -10.47 -10.59
N THR A 12 9.36 -9.94 -9.98
CA THR A 12 8.02 -10.52 -10.14
C THR A 12 7.50 -10.33 -11.57
N PRO A 13 6.60 -11.22 -12.06
CA PRO A 13 6.01 -11.11 -13.40
C PRO A 13 5.37 -9.74 -13.68
N MET A 14 4.94 -9.06 -12.62
CA MET A 14 4.41 -7.69 -12.65
C MET A 14 5.36 -6.69 -13.31
N PHE A 15 6.68 -6.82 -13.11
CA PHE A 15 7.69 -5.92 -13.69
C PHE A 15 8.24 -6.41 -15.03
N ARG A 16 7.69 -7.52 -15.56
CA ARG A 16 8.02 -8.19 -16.84
C ARG A 16 9.51 -8.16 -17.23
N PRO A 17 10.44 -8.65 -16.39
CA PRO A 17 11.79 -8.91 -16.87
C PRO A 17 11.79 -10.08 -17.88
N ARG A 18 12.35 -9.87 -19.08
CA ARG A 18 12.68 -10.97 -20.01
C ARG A 18 13.81 -11.87 -19.47
N GLN A 19 14.65 -11.30 -18.61
CA GLN A 19 15.67 -12.00 -17.83
C GLN A 19 15.67 -11.39 -16.42
N PRO A 20 15.83 -12.20 -15.36
CA PRO A 20 15.87 -11.69 -14.00
C PRO A 20 16.94 -10.62 -13.83
N TYR A 21 16.63 -9.55 -13.12
CA TYR A 21 17.61 -8.60 -12.62
C TYR A 21 18.53 -9.31 -11.63
N THR A 22 19.82 -9.28 -11.90
CA THR A 22 20.85 -9.88 -11.03
C THR A 22 21.49 -8.84 -10.11
N SER A 23 21.23 -7.54 -10.32
CA SER A 23 21.70 -6.46 -9.46
C SER A 23 20.67 -5.34 -9.32
N LEU A 24 20.85 -4.49 -8.30
CA LEU A 24 20.02 -3.31 -8.08
C LEU A 24 20.20 -2.27 -9.18
N GLU A 25 21.41 -2.09 -9.67
CA GLU A 25 21.73 -1.18 -10.77
C GLU A 25 20.94 -1.56 -12.03
N GLN A 26 20.87 -2.86 -12.35
CA GLN A 26 20.07 -3.35 -13.47
C GLN A 26 18.57 -3.05 -13.28
N ALA A 27 18.05 -3.27 -12.07
CA ALA A 27 16.66 -2.97 -11.74
C ALA A 27 16.37 -1.46 -11.83
N ILE A 28 17.27 -0.60 -11.34
CA ILE A 28 17.13 0.86 -11.42
C ILE A 28 17.13 1.34 -12.87
N VAL A 29 18.05 0.86 -13.70
CA VAL A 29 18.14 1.24 -15.12
C VAL A 29 16.88 0.86 -15.90
N ARG A 30 16.31 -0.33 -15.63
CA ARG A 30 15.14 -0.83 -16.37
C ARG A 30 13.81 -0.32 -15.84
N LEU A 31 13.65 -0.22 -14.53
CA LEU A 31 12.39 0.21 -13.89
C LEU A 31 12.28 1.73 -13.80
N GLY A 32 13.42 2.43 -13.88
CA GLY A 32 13.53 3.84 -13.60
C GLY A 32 13.67 4.13 -12.11
N THR A 33 14.41 5.19 -11.79
CA THR A 33 14.70 5.64 -10.43
C THR A 33 13.44 5.91 -9.61
N LYS A 34 12.42 6.52 -10.23
CA LYS A 34 11.14 6.84 -9.58
C LYS A 34 10.41 5.58 -9.08
N THR A 35 10.25 4.58 -9.96
CA THR A 35 9.62 3.31 -9.61
C THR A 35 10.38 2.60 -8.48
N VAL A 36 11.71 2.61 -8.52
CA VAL A 36 12.52 1.99 -7.48
C VAL A 36 12.36 2.71 -6.14
N GLN A 37 12.34 4.05 -6.13
CA GLN A 37 12.09 4.83 -4.91
C GLN A 37 10.73 4.49 -4.29
N GLU A 38 9.68 4.41 -5.11
CA GLU A 38 8.33 4.04 -4.68
C GLU A 38 8.30 2.62 -4.09
N LEU A 39 8.93 1.65 -4.76
CA LEU A 39 9.03 0.27 -4.25
C LEU A 39 9.78 0.18 -2.93
N VAL A 40 10.92 0.86 -2.81
CA VAL A 40 11.72 0.88 -1.59
C VAL A 40 10.92 1.49 -0.44
N ALA A 41 10.25 2.60 -0.67
CA ALA A 41 9.44 3.27 0.34
C ALA A 41 8.31 2.35 0.85
N GLY A 42 7.58 1.71 -0.05
CA GLY A 42 6.50 0.79 0.32
C GLY A 42 7.00 -0.47 1.04
N ILE A 43 8.06 -1.13 0.53
CA ILE A 43 8.64 -2.33 1.13
C ILE A 43 9.23 -2.03 2.51
N ALA A 44 9.92 -0.90 2.66
CA ALA A 44 10.50 -0.49 3.93
C ALA A 44 9.39 -0.25 4.95
N THR A 45 8.39 0.55 4.59
CA THR A 45 7.25 0.92 5.43
C THR A 45 6.47 -0.30 5.91
N MET A 46 6.11 -1.19 4.99
CA MET A 46 5.34 -2.40 5.34
C MET A 46 6.11 -3.36 6.23
N GLY A 47 7.45 -3.32 6.19
CA GLY A 47 8.32 -4.14 7.02
C GLY A 47 8.58 -3.60 8.43
N LEU A 48 8.06 -2.42 8.78
CA LEU A 48 8.28 -1.80 10.10
C LEU A 48 7.42 -2.41 11.21
N PHE A 49 6.26 -2.95 10.86
CA PHE A 49 5.25 -3.36 11.83
C PHE A 49 5.29 -4.86 12.09
N ALA A 50 5.25 -5.23 13.38
CA ALA A 50 5.24 -6.63 13.79
C ALA A 50 3.96 -7.32 13.30
N ASP A 51 4.09 -8.59 12.98
CA ASP A 51 2.92 -9.42 12.73
C ASP A 51 2.26 -9.82 14.05
N VAL A 52 0.96 -9.56 14.17
CA VAL A 52 0.16 -9.93 15.33
C VAL A 52 -0.86 -10.95 14.88
N GLY A 53 -0.67 -12.21 15.29
CA GLY A 53 -1.60 -13.31 15.00
C GLY A 53 -1.82 -13.63 13.52
N GLY A 54 -0.86 -13.34 12.63
CA GLY A 54 -1.00 -13.54 11.17
C GLY A 54 -1.80 -12.45 10.46
N ILE A 55 -2.35 -11.47 11.18
CA ILE A 55 -3.21 -10.42 10.62
C ILE A 55 -2.38 -9.41 9.83
N GLY A 56 -1.20 -9.05 10.35
CA GLY A 56 -0.31 -8.12 9.66
C GLY A 56 0.17 -8.67 8.32
N GLU A 57 0.38 -9.98 8.22
CA GLU A 57 0.68 -10.66 6.96
C GLU A 57 -0.47 -10.54 5.97
N ARG A 58 -1.71 -10.84 6.38
CA ARG A 58 -2.89 -10.69 5.52
C ARG A 58 -3.08 -9.26 5.00
N ILE A 59 -2.92 -8.25 5.87
CA ILE A 59 -3.01 -6.84 5.46
C ILE A 59 -1.94 -6.49 4.42
N ARG A 60 -0.71 -7.00 4.61
CA ARG A 60 0.39 -6.80 3.64
C ARG A 60 0.12 -7.49 2.32
N ASP A 61 -0.41 -8.71 2.34
CA ASP A 61 -0.73 -9.47 1.12
C ASP A 61 -1.86 -8.81 0.32
N HIS A 62 -2.90 -8.35 1.00
CA HIS A 62 -3.97 -7.55 0.41
C HIS A 62 -3.40 -6.27 -0.24
N SER A 63 -2.62 -5.49 0.50
CA SER A 63 -1.99 -4.26 -0.01
C SER A 63 -1.08 -4.54 -1.22
N ALA A 64 -0.33 -5.65 -1.21
CA ALA A 64 0.49 -6.07 -2.34
C ALA A 64 -0.36 -6.46 -3.56
N GLY A 65 -1.49 -7.16 -3.35
CA GLY A 65 -2.46 -7.49 -4.38
C GLY A 65 -3.10 -6.26 -5.02
N VAL A 66 -3.55 -5.30 -4.22
CA VAL A 66 -4.11 -4.02 -4.69
C VAL A 66 -3.06 -3.24 -5.48
N ALA A 67 -1.82 -3.14 -4.99
CA ALA A 67 -0.72 -2.49 -5.70
C ALA A 67 -0.45 -3.14 -7.07
N ALA A 68 -0.47 -4.48 -7.13
CA ALA A 68 -0.31 -5.24 -8.36
C ALA A 68 -1.39 -4.91 -9.39
N ILE A 69 -2.66 -4.96 -8.95
CA ILE A 69 -3.82 -4.67 -9.80
C ILE A 69 -3.78 -3.22 -10.29
N ALA A 70 -3.51 -2.26 -9.40
CA ALA A 70 -3.40 -0.84 -9.75
C ALA A 70 -2.34 -0.60 -10.83
N ARG A 71 -1.20 -1.30 -10.75
CA ARG A 71 -0.13 -1.21 -11.75
C ARG A 71 -0.53 -1.82 -13.09
N VAL A 72 -1.17 -2.99 -13.09
CA VAL A 72 -1.68 -3.62 -14.31
C VAL A 72 -2.67 -2.69 -15.00
N LEU A 73 -3.70 -2.24 -14.28
CA LEU A 73 -4.72 -1.34 -14.81
C LEU A 73 -4.13 -0.03 -15.32
N GLY A 74 -3.26 0.62 -14.53
CA GLY A 74 -2.61 1.84 -14.95
C GLY A 74 -1.75 1.66 -16.21
N THR A 75 -1.10 0.50 -16.37
CA THR A 75 -0.26 0.22 -17.54
C THR A 75 -1.13 0.02 -18.78
N GLU A 76 -2.16 -0.83 -18.68
CA GLU A 76 -3.10 -1.11 -19.77
C GLU A 76 -3.81 0.17 -20.24
N TRP A 77 -4.12 1.08 -19.31
CA TRP A 77 -4.80 2.34 -19.61
C TRP A 77 -3.85 3.50 -19.92
N ARG A 78 -2.53 3.24 -19.98
CA ARG A 78 -1.50 4.27 -20.23
C ARG A 78 -1.58 5.45 -19.25
N PHE A 79 -1.98 5.18 -18.01
CA PHE A 79 -2.02 6.16 -16.95
C PHE A 79 -0.60 6.67 -16.66
N ARG A 80 -0.39 7.99 -16.71
CA ARG A 80 0.96 8.56 -16.47
C ARG A 80 1.47 8.32 -15.05
N GLY A 81 0.57 8.05 -14.11
CA GLY A 81 0.87 7.86 -12.69
C GLY A 81 0.97 6.41 -12.23
N VAL A 82 1.30 5.43 -13.09
CA VAL A 82 1.36 3.99 -12.73
C VAL A 82 2.14 3.72 -11.45
N GLY A 83 3.33 4.31 -11.30
CA GLY A 83 4.16 4.13 -10.10
C GLY A 83 3.49 4.67 -8.82
N ARG A 84 2.84 5.84 -8.94
CA ARG A 84 2.03 6.42 -7.86
C ARG A 84 0.82 5.55 -7.52
N ALA A 85 0.12 5.01 -8.51
CA ALA A 85 -1.01 4.11 -8.29
C ALA A 85 -0.59 2.81 -7.60
N PHE A 86 0.57 2.26 -8.00
CA PHE A 86 1.18 1.12 -7.31
C PHE A 86 1.49 1.46 -5.85
N LEU A 87 2.15 2.60 -5.59
CA LEU A 87 2.50 3.02 -4.25
C LEU A 87 1.26 3.28 -3.38
N ALA A 88 0.22 3.90 -3.95
CA ALA A 88 -1.05 4.13 -3.28
C ALA A 88 -1.71 2.80 -2.89
N GLY A 89 -1.81 1.84 -3.82
CA GLY A 89 -2.32 0.51 -3.51
C GLY A 89 -1.51 -0.21 -2.44
N LEU A 90 -0.18 -0.03 -2.46
CA LEU A 90 0.70 -0.63 -1.47
C LEU A 90 0.58 0.03 -0.10
N MET A 91 0.19 1.29 0.01
CA MET A 91 0.17 2.03 1.29
C MET A 91 -1.25 2.29 1.83
N HIS A 92 -2.31 1.98 1.07
CA HIS A 92 -3.68 2.37 1.43
C HIS A 92 -4.13 1.86 2.80
N ASP A 93 -3.69 0.65 3.17
CA ASP A 93 -4.04 -0.01 4.43
C ASP A 93 -2.95 0.09 5.51
N LEU A 94 -1.98 1.01 5.34
CA LEU A 94 -0.94 1.27 6.36
C LEU A 94 -1.54 1.57 7.74
N GLY A 95 -2.66 2.28 7.79
CA GLY A 95 -3.36 2.57 9.04
C GLY A 95 -3.81 1.33 9.80
N LYS A 96 -4.16 0.24 9.11
CA LYS A 96 -4.57 -1.02 9.77
C LYS A 96 -3.39 -1.64 10.51
N LEU A 97 -2.20 -1.60 9.91
CA LEU A 97 -0.98 -2.08 10.57
C LEU A 97 -0.63 -1.24 11.79
N LEU A 98 -0.84 0.08 11.73
CA LEU A 98 -0.63 0.97 12.86
C LEU A 98 -1.61 0.69 14.00
N ILE A 99 -2.91 0.62 13.70
CA ILE A 99 -3.95 0.28 14.68
C ILE A 99 -3.67 -1.08 15.31
N LEU A 100 -3.26 -2.08 14.51
CA LEU A 100 -2.90 -3.41 14.99
C LEU A 100 -1.77 -3.36 16.04
N GLN A 101 -0.81 -2.44 15.94
CA GLN A 101 0.25 -2.29 16.94
C GLN A 101 -0.25 -1.64 18.25
N THR A 102 -1.32 -0.86 18.20
CA THR A 102 -1.86 -0.20 19.40
C THR A 102 -2.58 -1.17 20.34
N GLY A 103 -3.16 -2.24 19.79
CA GLY A 103 -4.04 -3.15 20.53
C GLY A 103 -5.41 -2.55 20.88
N GLU A 104 -5.73 -1.34 20.43
CA GLU A 104 -7.02 -0.67 20.70
C GLU A 104 -8.19 -1.29 19.94
N LEU A 105 -7.91 -1.95 18.80
CA LEU A 105 -8.90 -2.71 18.03
C LEU A 105 -8.37 -4.11 17.74
N ASP A 106 -9.13 -5.11 18.17
CA ASP A 106 -8.81 -6.51 17.89
C ASP A 106 -9.36 -6.93 16.53
N TYR A 107 -8.51 -6.81 15.50
CA TYR A 107 -8.80 -7.28 14.15
C TYR A 107 -9.07 -8.79 14.07
N SER A 108 -8.70 -9.60 15.07
CA SER A 108 -8.96 -11.05 15.07
C SER A 108 -10.44 -11.40 15.25
N THR A 109 -11.23 -10.48 15.81
CA THR A 109 -12.68 -10.60 15.95
C THR A 109 -13.43 -10.37 14.64
N LEU A 110 -12.77 -9.77 13.66
CA LEU A 110 -13.32 -9.56 12.32
C LEU A 110 -13.13 -10.84 11.51
N SER A 111 -14.15 -11.21 10.73
CA SER A 111 -14.01 -12.35 9.84
C SER A 111 -12.89 -12.10 8.82
N PRO A 112 -12.20 -13.16 8.34
CA PRO A 112 -11.19 -13.00 7.29
C PRO A 112 -11.75 -12.28 6.05
N ALA A 113 -13.00 -12.57 5.69
CA ALA A 113 -13.68 -11.89 4.60
C ALA A 113 -13.84 -10.39 4.86
N GLN A 114 -14.10 -9.96 6.10
CA GLN A 114 -14.18 -8.55 6.45
C GLN A 114 -12.81 -7.86 6.38
N LEU A 115 -11.73 -8.53 6.77
CA LEU A 115 -10.38 -7.98 6.63
C LEU A 115 -9.98 -7.77 5.16
N GLU A 116 -10.55 -8.59 4.27
CA GLU A 116 -10.30 -8.59 2.82
C GLU A 116 -11.34 -7.76 2.03
N THR A 117 -12.48 -7.39 2.63
CA THR A 117 -13.52 -6.58 1.98
C THR A 117 -13.40 -5.10 2.35
N PRO A 118 -13.39 -4.18 1.36
CA PRO A 118 -13.23 -2.75 1.62
C PRO A 118 -14.33 -2.12 2.50
N ASP A 119 -15.56 -2.62 2.42
CA ASP A 119 -16.72 -1.79 2.76
C ASP A 119 -17.08 -1.70 4.25
N GLU A 120 -16.53 -2.55 5.13
CA GLU A 120 -17.01 -2.60 6.53
C GLU A 120 -15.96 -2.27 7.62
N VAL A 121 -14.68 -2.59 7.40
CA VAL A 121 -13.65 -2.44 8.45
C VAL A 121 -13.48 -0.99 8.90
N HIS A 122 -13.45 -0.06 7.94
CA HIS A 122 -13.30 1.36 8.24
C HIS A 122 -14.50 1.93 9.04
N LEU A 123 -15.69 1.33 8.90
CA LEU A 123 -16.87 1.73 9.67
C LEU A 123 -16.75 1.24 11.12
N CYS A 124 -16.29 0.01 11.32
CA CYS A 124 -16.03 -0.54 12.66
C CYS A 124 -14.97 0.28 13.42
N GLU A 125 -13.89 0.65 12.74
CA GLU A 125 -12.84 1.50 13.29
C GLU A 125 -13.40 2.88 13.69
N ARG A 126 -14.21 3.52 12.85
CA ARG A 126 -14.84 4.80 13.19
C ARG A 126 -15.71 4.72 14.43
N VAL A 127 -16.49 3.64 14.58
CA VAL A 127 -17.35 3.44 15.75
C VAL A 127 -16.52 3.21 17.02
N THR A 128 -15.40 2.47 16.91
CA THR A 128 -14.60 2.04 18.06
C THR A 128 -13.56 3.09 18.48
N LEU A 129 -12.91 3.72 17.51
CA LEU A 129 -11.74 4.59 17.69
C LEU A 129 -12.03 6.07 17.40
N GLY A 130 -13.16 6.38 16.75
CA GLY A 130 -13.49 7.74 16.29
C GLY A 130 -12.79 8.18 15.00
N PHE A 131 -11.92 7.33 14.43
CA PHE A 131 -11.25 7.50 13.14
C PHE A 131 -11.08 6.15 12.44
N ASP A 132 -10.68 6.14 11.17
CA ASP A 132 -10.37 4.91 10.42
C ASP A 132 -8.91 4.85 9.98
N HIS A 133 -8.50 3.67 9.51
CA HIS A 133 -7.18 3.41 8.97
C HIS A 133 -6.83 4.29 7.76
N ALA A 134 -7.81 4.72 6.96
CA ALA A 134 -7.55 5.57 5.80
C ALA A 134 -7.07 6.95 6.24
N VAL A 135 -7.76 7.55 7.21
CA VAL A 135 -7.39 8.85 7.81
C VAL A 135 -6.08 8.73 8.59
N LEU A 136 -5.91 7.70 9.42
CA LEU A 136 -4.67 7.50 10.18
C LEU A 136 -3.48 7.28 9.25
N GLY A 137 -3.64 6.40 8.26
CA GLY A 137 -2.61 6.12 7.26
C GLY A 137 -2.20 7.40 6.54
N ALA A 138 -3.16 8.16 6.02
CA ALA A 138 -2.90 9.44 5.38
C ALA A 138 -2.18 10.43 6.31
N HIS A 139 -2.60 10.53 7.58
CA HIS A 139 -1.94 11.39 8.55
C HIS A 139 -0.46 11.03 8.73
N VAL A 140 -0.14 9.75 8.88
CA VAL A 140 1.25 9.27 8.99
C VAL A 140 2.05 9.53 7.71
N LEU A 141 1.48 9.27 6.53
CA LEU A 141 2.14 9.59 5.25
C LEU A 141 2.44 11.09 5.12
N SER A 142 1.55 11.95 5.61
CA SER A 142 1.78 13.39 5.66
C SER A 142 2.93 13.75 6.60
N LEU A 143 3.00 13.14 7.79
CA LEU A 143 4.10 13.36 8.74
C LEU A 143 5.45 12.91 8.18
N TRP A 144 5.44 11.91 7.29
CA TRP A 144 6.63 11.46 6.56
C TRP A 144 6.94 12.28 5.31
N ASN A 145 6.26 13.41 5.10
CA ASN A 145 6.43 14.31 3.96
C ASN A 145 6.24 13.63 2.59
N LEU A 146 5.33 12.64 2.50
CA LEU A 146 4.98 12.05 1.21
C LEU A 146 4.12 13.01 0.36
N PRO A 147 4.12 12.85 -0.98
CA PRO A 147 3.39 13.76 -1.86
C PRO A 147 1.90 13.88 -1.49
N PRO A 148 1.33 15.10 -1.46
CA PRO A 148 -0.08 15.31 -1.05
C PRO A 148 -1.09 14.48 -1.84
N ASP A 149 -0.84 14.24 -3.12
CA ASP A 149 -1.72 13.42 -3.96
C ASP A 149 -1.78 11.96 -3.47
N LEU A 150 -0.65 11.41 -3.03
CA LEU A 150 -0.61 10.05 -2.46
C LEU A 150 -1.39 9.99 -1.15
N THR A 151 -1.12 10.96 -0.26
CA THR A 151 -1.81 11.10 1.02
C THR A 151 -3.33 11.21 0.82
N ARG A 152 -3.76 11.96 -0.19
CA ARG A 152 -5.17 12.13 -0.55
C ARG A 152 -5.80 10.84 -1.05
N ILE A 153 -5.14 10.10 -1.94
CA ILE A 153 -5.64 8.79 -2.40
C ILE A 153 -5.83 7.85 -1.20
N VAL A 154 -4.85 7.80 -0.29
CA VAL A 154 -4.97 6.97 0.92
C VAL A 154 -6.11 7.46 1.82
N ALA A 155 -6.30 8.77 2.02
CA ALA A 155 -7.38 9.29 2.86
C ALA A 155 -8.79 8.94 2.35
N TRP A 156 -8.96 8.86 1.03
CA TRP A 156 -10.27 8.73 0.39
C TRP A 156 -10.49 7.40 -0.33
N HIS A 157 -9.69 6.37 -0.09
CA HIS A 157 -9.79 5.12 -0.84
C HIS A 157 -11.12 4.36 -0.62
N HIS A 158 -11.80 4.58 0.52
CA HIS A 158 -13.17 4.10 0.79
C HIS A 158 -14.27 5.01 0.22
N GLN A 159 -13.91 6.19 -0.30
CA GLN A 159 -14.84 7.19 -0.82
C GLN A 159 -14.34 7.72 -2.18
N PRO A 160 -14.33 6.87 -3.22
CA PRO A 160 -13.74 7.22 -4.52
C PRO A 160 -14.35 8.46 -5.16
N GLY A 161 -15.64 8.75 -4.91
CA GLY A 161 -16.27 10.01 -5.36
C GLY A 161 -15.58 11.25 -4.77
N ARG A 162 -15.27 11.23 -3.47
CA ARG A 162 -14.52 12.34 -2.82
C ARG A 162 -13.07 12.37 -3.24
N ALA A 163 -12.45 11.20 -3.49
CA ALA A 163 -11.10 11.13 -4.02
C ALA A 163 -11.00 11.88 -5.35
N TYR A 164 -11.94 11.63 -6.26
CA TYR A 164 -12.00 12.29 -7.57
C TYR A 164 -12.23 13.81 -7.45
N GLU A 165 -13.21 14.25 -6.65
CA GLU A 165 -13.50 15.67 -6.44
C GLU A 165 -12.32 16.45 -5.86
N ALA A 166 -11.51 15.80 -5.02
CA ALA A 166 -10.32 16.40 -4.41
C ALA A 166 -9.06 16.35 -5.32
N GLY A 167 -9.18 15.86 -6.57
CA GLY A 167 -8.07 15.79 -7.53
C GLY A 167 -7.13 14.60 -7.30
N GLY A 168 -7.66 13.50 -6.76
CA GLY A 168 -6.98 12.20 -6.65
C GLY A 168 -7.01 11.38 -7.94
#